data_AF-A0A1Q8L8C9-F1
#
_entry.id   AF-A0A1Q8L8C9-F1
#
_cell.length_a   1.000
_cell.length_b   1.000
_cell.length_c   1.000
_cell.angle_alpha   90.00
_cell.angle_beta   90.00
_cell.angle_gamma   90.00
#
_symmetry.space_group_name_H-M   'P 1'
#
loop_
_entity.id
_entity.type
_entity.pdbx_description
1 polymer ?
#
loop_
_entity_poly.entity_id
_entity_poly.type
_entity_poly.pdbx_seq_one_letter_code
_entity_poly.pdbx_strand_id
1 'polypeptide(L)'
;MPAGLTAVDDVPVGGGRVFAEQRVVVTRPDANTVLAFDATCPHQGCLVDQVSRAGISCPCHGSLFAVSDGAPLDGPARAPLTSRPVRVESGQVVLA
;
A
#
# COMPACT_ATOMS: atom_id res chain seq x y z
N MET A 1 10.41 -20.55 2.42
CA MET A 1 9.09 -20.21 1.84
C MET A 1 8.96 -18.70 1.96
N PRO A 2 8.54 -17.95 0.92
CA PRO A 2 8.29 -16.53 1.10
C PRO A 2 7.27 -16.40 2.23
N ALA A 3 7.64 -15.70 3.30
CA ALA A 3 6.72 -15.42 4.38
C ALA A 3 5.60 -14.54 3.80
N GLY A 4 4.36 -15.02 3.83
CA GLY A 4 3.21 -14.20 3.46
C GLY A 4 3.19 -12.94 4.32
N LEU A 5 2.89 -11.80 3.70
CA LEU A 5 2.72 -10.54 4.41
C LEU A 5 1.52 -10.63 5.35
N THR A 6 0.41 -11.18 4.86
CA THR A 6 -0.86 -11.28 5.59
C THR A 6 -1.85 -12.18 4.85
N ALA A 7 -2.91 -12.64 5.52
CA ALA A 7 -4.08 -13.17 4.81
C ALA A 7 -4.78 -12.04 4.02
N VAL A 8 -5.31 -12.38 2.85
CA VAL A 8 -6.06 -11.43 2.00
C VAL A 8 -7.28 -10.86 2.72
N ASP A 9 -7.90 -11.66 3.59
CA ASP A 9 -9.08 -11.26 4.36
C ASP A 9 -8.78 -10.24 5.46
N ASP A 10 -7.52 -10.16 5.91
CA ASP A 10 -7.09 -9.16 6.89
C ASP A 10 -6.91 -7.78 6.27
N VAL A 11 -6.85 -7.66 4.94
CA VAL A 11 -6.73 -6.38 4.23
C VAL A 11 -8.15 -5.88 3.94
N PRO A 12 -8.65 -4.77 4.51
CA PRO A 12 -10.04 -4.36 4.27
C PRO A 12 -10.29 -3.93 2.82
N VAL A 13 -11.47 -4.28 2.25
CA VAL A 13 -11.91 -3.76 0.95
C VAL A 13 -12.11 -2.24 1.01
N GLY A 14 -11.63 -1.51 0.01
CA GLY A 14 -11.57 -0.05 -0.01
C GLY A 14 -10.49 0.54 0.90
N GLY A 15 -9.56 -0.29 1.38
CA GLY A 15 -8.50 0.11 2.31
C GLY A 15 -7.19 -0.65 2.09
N GLY A 16 -6.40 -0.79 3.15
CA GLY A 16 -5.09 -1.42 3.06
C GLY A 16 -4.39 -1.56 4.40
N ARG A 17 -3.19 -2.15 4.37
CA ARG A 17 -2.32 -2.34 5.53
C ARG A 17 -0.88 -1.99 5.16
N VAL A 18 -0.17 -1.38 6.09
CA VAL A 18 1.25 -1.05 5.97
C VAL A 18 2.09 -2.11 6.70
N PHE A 19 3.11 -2.61 6.01
CA PHE A 19 4.10 -3.56 6.47
C PHE A 19 5.45 -2.85 6.51
N ALA A 20 5.73 -2.18 7.64
CA ALA A 20 6.87 -1.28 7.77
C ALA A 20 8.23 -2.01 7.66
N GLU A 21 8.33 -3.25 8.15
CA GLU A 21 9.56 -4.05 8.10
C GLU A 21 9.97 -4.38 6.66
N GLN A 22 8.98 -4.68 5.81
CA GLN A 22 9.15 -4.97 4.39
C GLN A 22 9.10 -3.71 3.52
N ARG A 23 8.75 -2.55 4.11
CA ARG A 23 8.48 -1.28 3.42
C ARG A 23 7.45 -1.44 2.29
N VAL A 24 6.36 -2.14 2.59
CA VAL A 24 5.28 -2.36 1.62
C VAL A 24 3.97 -1.91 2.21
N VAL A 25 3.13 -1.27 1.40
CA VAL A 25 1.72 -1.07 1.68
C VAL A 25 0.90 -1.95 0.74
N VAL A 26 0.01 -2.77 1.29
CA VAL A 26 -0.92 -3.60 0.52
C VAL A 26 -2.29 -2.92 0.55
N THR A 27 -2.91 -2.73 -0.60
CA THR A 27 -4.27 -2.18 -0.71
C THR A 27 -5.20 -3.17 -1.38
N ARG A 28 -6.49 -3.05 -1.07
CA ARG A 28 -7.56 -3.85 -1.67
C ARG A 28 -8.68 -2.91 -2.13
N PRO A 29 -8.58 -2.31 -3.34
CA PRO A 29 -9.58 -1.37 -3.84
C PRO A 29 -10.99 -1.96 -3.92
N ASP A 30 -11.07 -3.22 -4.29
CA ASP A 30 -12.30 -4.03 -4.39
C ASP A 30 -12.04 -5.46 -3.90
N ALA A 31 -13.08 -6.29 -3.80
CA ALA A 31 -12.97 -7.65 -3.23
C ALA A 31 -12.05 -8.60 -4.01
N ASN A 32 -11.78 -8.33 -5.29
CA ASN A 32 -11.04 -9.21 -6.19
C ASN A 32 -9.63 -8.67 -6.51
N THR A 33 -9.34 -7.42 -6.17
CA THR A 33 -8.09 -6.75 -6.53
C THR A 33 -7.23 -6.53 -5.29
N VAL A 34 -6.01 -7.09 -5.29
CA VAL A 34 -4.98 -6.81 -4.28
C VAL A 34 -3.79 -6.17 -4.99
N LEU A 35 -3.38 -5.01 -4.50
CA LEU A 35 -2.23 -4.27 -4.99
C LEU A 35 -1.22 -4.08 -3.86
N ALA A 36 0.03 -3.86 -4.23
CA ALA A 36 1.04 -3.47 -3.28
C ALA A 36 1.94 -2.39 -3.86
N PHE A 37 2.42 -1.53 -2.99
CA PHE A 37 3.32 -0.44 -3.32
C PHE A 37 4.45 -0.34 -2.30
N ASP A 38 5.56 0.26 -2.70
CA ASP A 38 6.61 0.65 -1.77
C ASP A 38 6.04 1.68 -0.80
N ALA A 39 6.20 1.43 0.50
CA ALA A 39 5.71 2.32 1.53
C ALA A 39 6.54 3.63 1.62
N THR A 40 7.66 3.72 0.91
CA THR A 40 8.51 4.91 0.84
C THR A 40 7.84 6.00 0.02
N CYS A 41 7.44 7.07 0.69
CA CYS A 41 6.89 8.26 0.07
C CYS A 41 7.93 8.91 -0.87
N PRO A 42 7.60 9.11 -2.16
CA PRO A 42 8.54 9.63 -3.15
C PRO A 42 8.87 11.12 -2.97
N HIS A 43 8.28 11.80 -1.99
CA HIS A 43 8.62 13.18 -1.67
C HIS A 43 10.02 13.29 -1.04
N GLN A 44 10.26 12.62 0.10
CA GLN A 44 11.51 12.70 0.85
C GLN A 44 11.91 11.36 1.52
N GLY A 45 11.24 10.26 1.18
CA GLY A 45 11.62 8.93 1.67
C GLY A 45 11.00 8.50 3.01
N CYS A 46 10.08 9.26 3.58
CA CYS A 46 9.32 8.82 4.76
C CYS A 46 8.46 7.61 4.44
N LEU A 47 8.22 6.73 5.42
CA LEU A 47 7.23 5.68 5.26
C LEU A 47 5.81 6.25 5.41
N VAL A 48 4.91 5.83 4.52
CA VAL A 48 3.46 5.91 4.75
C VAL A 48 3.11 5.00 5.93
N ASP A 49 2.14 5.39 6.73
CA ASP A 49 1.81 4.69 7.98
C ASP A 49 0.33 4.35 8.12
N GLN A 50 -0.54 5.00 7.34
CA GLN A 50 -1.97 4.85 7.43
C GLN A 50 -2.60 4.58 6.06
N VAL A 51 -3.56 3.67 6.01
CA VAL A 51 -4.48 3.51 4.87
C VAL A 51 -5.91 3.72 5.36
N SER A 52 -6.63 4.59 4.69
CA SER A 52 -8.02 4.93 5.00
C SER A 52 -8.85 4.98 3.71
N ARG A 53 -10.15 5.26 3.83
CA ARG A 53 -11.01 5.51 2.66
C ARG A 53 -10.55 6.68 1.80
N ALA A 54 -9.81 7.63 2.37
CA ALA A 54 -9.26 8.76 1.63
C ALA A 54 -8.04 8.38 0.79
N GLY A 55 -7.33 7.30 1.15
CA GLY A 55 -6.07 6.92 0.52
C GLY A 55 -5.02 6.41 1.51
N ILE A 56 -3.83 6.21 0.97
CA ILE A 56 -2.59 5.90 1.68
C ILE A 56 -1.95 7.23 2.11
N SER A 57 -1.69 7.43 3.39
CA SER A 57 -1.23 8.70 3.96
C SER A 57 0.21 8.63 4.43
N CYS A 58 0.98 9.69 4.14
CA CYS A 58 2.31 9.92 4.67
C CYS A 58 2.26 10.94 5.83
N PRO A 59 2.69 10.58 7.04
CA PRO A 59 2.54 11.41 8.23
C PRO A 59 3.51 12.60 8.26
N CYS A 60 4.59 12.56 7.47
CA CYS A 60 5.64 13.58 7.54
C CYS A 60 5.16 14.95 7.05
N HIS A 61 4.44 14.99 5.93
CA HIS A 61 4.05 16.25 5.28
C HIS A 61 2.63 16.20 4.68
N GLY A 62 1.86 15.15 4.98
CA GLY A 62 0.48 15.00 4.53
C GLY A 62 0.30 14.56 3.08
N SER A 63 1.29 13.91 2.45
CA SER A 63 1.07 13.33 1.12
C SER A 63 0.00 12.23 1.19
N LEU A 64 -0.95 12.28 0.27
CA LEU A 64 -2.02 11.29 0.14
C LEU A 64 -1.93 10.60 -1.21
N PHE A 65 -2.10 9.28 -1.25
CA PHE A 65 -2.04 8.49 -2.47
C PHE A 65 -3.29 7.61 -2.64
N ALA A 66 -3.71 7.37 -3.87
CA ALA A 66 -4.88 6.55 -4.15
C ALA A 66 -4.59 5.07 -3.87
N VAL A 67 -5.57 4.36 -3.30
CA VAL A 67 -5.46 2.92 -3.04
C VAL A 67 -5.47 2.08 -4.31
N SER A 68 -5.99 2.62 -5.41
CA SER A 68 -6.21 1.93 -6.69
C SER A 68 -4.97 1.83 -7.58
N ASP A 69 -4.03 2.76 -7.44
CA ASP A 69 -2.87 2.85 -8.34
C ASP A 69 -1.65 3.54 -7.71
N GLY A 70 -1.75 4.00 -6.45
CA GLY A 70 -0.69 4.72 -5.76
C GLY A 70 -0.48 6.15 -6.28
N ALA A 71 -1.34 6.69 -7.13
CA ALA A 71 -1.22 8.04 -7.66
C ALA A 71 -1.33 9.09 -6.54
N PRO A 72 -0.57 10.20 -6.59
CA PRO A 72 -0.71 11.27 -5.61
C PRO A 72 -2.08 11.93 -5.76
N LEU A 73 -2.81 12.03 -4.65
CA LEU A 73 -4.10 12.71 -4.53
C LEU A 73 -3.95 14.09 -3.90
N ASP A 74 -3.03 14.23 -2.95
CA ASP A 74 -2.79 15.48 -2.22
C ASP A 74 -1.37 15.55 -1.65
N GLY A 75 -0.95 16.74 -1.22
CA GLY A 75 0.31 17.01 -0.58
C GLY A 75 1.48 17.21 -1.54
N PRO A 76 2.72 17.22 -1.03
CA PRO A 76 3.90 17.63 -1.81
C PRO A 76 4.44 16.55 -2.76
N ALA A 77 4.02 15.29 -2.63
CA ALA A 77 4.47 14.22 -3.50
C ALA A 77 3.87 14.39 -4.92
N ARG A 78 4.74 14.36 -5.94
CA ARG A 78 4.34 14.52 -7.36
C ARG A 78 4.46 13.24 -8.18
N ALA A 79 4.99 12.18 -7.60
CA ALA A 79 5.13 10.88 -8.22
C ALA A 79 4.24 9.86 -7.50
N PRO A 80 3.74 8.84 -8.22
CA PRO A 80 3.02 7.74 -7.60
C PRO A 80 3.94 6.91 -6.70
N LEU A 81 3.33 6.14 -5.79
CA LEU A 81 4.05 5.09 -5.07
C LEU A 81 4.52 4.02 -6.06
N THR A 82 5.73 3.50 -5.85
CA THR A 82 6.30 2.46 -6.72
C THR A 82 5.52 1.16 -6.53
N SER A 83 4.94 0.61 -7.60
CA SER A 83 4.26 -0.69 -7.55
C SER A 83 5.21 -1.81 -7.13
N ARG A 84 4.78 -2.66 -6.20
CA ARG A 84 5.49 -3.88 -5.78
C ARG A 84 4.67 -5.09 -6.24
N PRO A 85 5.28 -6.02 -6.98
CA PRO A 85 4.56 -7.19 -7.47
C PRO A 85 4.15 -8.07 -6.28
N VAL A 86 2.87 -8.43 -6.23
CA VAL A 86 2.28 -9.32 -5.23
C VAL A 86 1.41 -10.37 -5.90
N ARG A 87 1.27 -11.51 -5.22
CA ARG A 87 0.37 -12.60 -5.60
C ARG A 87 -0.44 -13.04 -4.38
N VAL A 88 -1.62 -13.59 -4.63
CA VAL A 88 -2.40 -14.26 -3.59
C VAL A 88 -2.22 -15.76 -3.77
N GLU A 89 -1.56 -16.41 -2.82
CA GLU A 89 -1.31 -17.85 -2.81
C GLU A 89 -1.98 -18.47 -1.59
N SER A 90 -2.91 -19.41 -1.80
CA SER A 90 -3.64 -20.07 -0.71
C SER A 90 -4.28 -19.09 0.31
N GLY A 91 -4.78 -17.94 -0.17
CA GLY A 91 -5.37 -16.89 0.68
C GLY A 91 -4.35 -15.97 1.37
N GLN A 92 -3.06 -16.12 1.10
CA GLN A 92 -1.99 -15.27 1.64
C GLN A 92 -1.48 -14.30 0.58
N VAL A 93 -1.32 -13.04 0.95
CA VAL A 93 -0.62 -12.04 0.11
C VAL A 93 0.87 -12.28 0.25
N VAL A 94 1.53 -12.65 -0.86
CA VAL A 94 2.97 -12.87 -0.94
C VAL A 94 3.60 -11.85 -1.89
N LEU A 95 4.80 -11.38 -1.57
CA LEU A 95 5.62 -10.62 -2.51
C LEU A 95 6.13 -11.56 -3.60
N ALA A 96 6.05 -11.11 -4.85
CA ALA A 96 6.45 -11.89 -6.03
C ALA A 96 7.87 -11.55 -6.51
#